data_AF-U6RFI6-F1
#
_entry.id   AF-U6RFI6-F1
#
_cell.length_a   1.000
_cell.length_b   1.000
_cell.length_c   1.000
_cell.angle_alpha   90.00
_cell.angle_beta   90.00
_cell.angle_gamma   90.00
#
_symmetry.space_group_name_H-M   'P 1'
#
loop_
_entity.id
_entity.type
_entity.pdbx_description
1 polymer ?
#
loop_
_entity_poly.entity_id
_entity_poly.type
_entity_poly.pdbx_seq_one_letter_code
_entity_poly.pdbx_strand_id
1 'polypeptide(L)' 'MKASLSSIVYDLAINGKINEPLSQEMMDCFRKLAGMANNLNQLAHEAHIAGYEDVAAADRLLSEKIDEVLNKLSELR' A
#
# COMPACT_ATOMS: atom_id res chain seq x y z
N MET A 1 -0.68 27.00 -37.64
CA MET A 1 -0.70 25.74 -38.41
C MET A 1 -1.08 24.63 -37.43
N LYS A 2 -2.23 23.98 -37.60
CA LYS A 2 -2.68 22.91 -36.69
C LYS A 2 -1.84 21.66 -36.99
N ALA A 3 -1.22 21.05 -35.99
CA ALA A 3 -0.47 19.81 -36.18
C ALA A 3 -1.37 18.74 -36.81
N SER A 4 -0.84 17.97 -37.78
CA SER A 4 -1.58 16.86 -38.38
C SER A 4 -1.84 15.79 -37.31
N LEU A 5 -2.92 15.02 -37.48
CA LEU A 5 -3.25 13.92 -36.57
C LEU A 5 -2.08 12.94 -36.43
N SER A 6 -1.37 12.68 -37.53
CA SER A 6 -0.17 11.84 -37.54
C SER A 6 0.96 12.40 -36.69
N SER A 7 1.19 13.71 -36.71
CA SER A 7 2.22 14.35 -35.89
C SER A 7 1.88 14.29 -34.40
N ILE A 8 0.60 14.43 -34.05
CA ILE A 8 0.13 14.36 -32.66
C ILE A 8 0.24 12.94 -32.12
N VAL A 9 -0.17 11.94 -32.90
CA VAL A 9 -0.06 10.52 -32.51
C VAL A 9 1.40 10.11 -32.36
N TYR A 10 2.28 10.54 -33.26
CA TYR A 10 3.71 10.27 -33.16
C TYR A 10 4.32 10.91 -31.91
N ASP A 11 4.03 12.19 -31.65
CA ASP A 11 4.56 12.89 -30.47
C ASP A 11 4.06 12.27 -29.16
N LEU A 12 2.78 11.86 -29.11
CA LEU A 12 2.23 11.14 -27.95
C LEU A 12 2.87 9.75 -27.78
N ALA A 13 3.19 9.05 -28.87
CA ALA A 13 3.82 7.73 -28.79
C ALA A 13 5.30 7.80 -28.35
N ILE A 14 6.01 8.85 -28.75
CA ILE A 14 7.44 9.03 -28.43
C ILE A 14 7.64 9.75 -27.09
N ASN A 15 6.88 10.79 -26.81
CA ASN A 15 7.05 11.67 -25.66
C ASN A 15 5.96 11.51 -24.60
N GLY A 16 4.86 10.82 -24.90
CA GLY A 16 3.82 10.52 -23.93
C GLY A 16 4.36 9.65 -22.80
N LYS A 17 4.10 10.07 -21.56
CA LYS A 17 4.42 9.31 -20.36
C LYS A 17 3.12 8.91 -19.67
N ILE A 18 3.03 7.65 -19.30
CA ILE A 18 2.02 7.20 -18.34
C ILE A 18 2.61 7.48 -16.97
N ASN A 19 2.03 8.46 -16.27
CA ASN A 19 2.37 8.71 -14.87
C ASN A 19 1.52 7.76 -14.03
N GLU A 20 2.17 6.90 -13.24
CA GLU A 20 1.45 6.06 -12.29
C GLU A 20 0.76 6.95 -11.24
N PRO A 21 -0.53 6.72 -10.92
CA PRO A 21 -1.25 7.53 -9.93
C PRO A 21 -0.68 7.44 -8.52
N LEU A 22 0.02 6.35 -8.23
CA LEU A 22 0.65 6.03 -6.96
C LEU A 22 2.06 5.56 -7.25
N SER A 23 3.04 6.02 -6.48
CA SER A 23 4.40 5.49 -6.61
C SER A 23 4.45 4.01 -6.24
N GLN A 24 5.39 3.27 -6.82
CA GLN A 24 5.62 1.87 -6.47
C GLN A 24 5.80 1.67 -4.96
N GLU A 25 6.45 2.62 -4.27
CA GLU A 25 6.66 2.58 -2.82
C GLU A 25 5.35 2.72 -2.03
N MET A 26 4.43 3.57 -2.48
CA MET A 26 3.08 3.67 -1.88
C MET A 26 2.32 2.36 -2.07
N MET A 27 2.39 1.77 -3.27
CA MET A 27 1.76 0.48 -3.58
C MET A 27 2.29 -0.64 -2.68
N ASP A 28 3.59 -0.66 -2.40
CA ASP A 28 4.19 -1.62 -1.49
C ASP A 28 3.74 -1.43 -0.03
N CYS A 29 3.56 -0.18 0.40
CA CYS A 29 2.98 0.11 1.72
C CYS A 29 1.54 -0.41 1.82
N PHE A 30 0.70 -0.18 0.80
CA PHE A 30 -0.68 -0.71 0.77
C PHE A 30 -0.73 -2.24 0.81
N ARG A 31 0.14 -2.92 0.05
CA ARG A 31 0.23 -4.40 0.08
C ARG A 31 0.59 -4.92 1.47
N LYS A 32 1.55 -4.27 2.15
CA LYS A 32 1.94 -4.62 3.53
C LYS A 32 0.78 -4.42 4.50
N LEU A 33 0.09 -3.28 4.43
CA LEU A 33 -1.07 -3.00 5.27
C LEU A 33 -2.19 -4.04 5.09
N ALA A 34 -2.46 -4.46 3.85
CA ALA A 34 -3.42 -5.52 3.57
C ALA A 34 -3.00 -6.86 4.22
N GLY A 35 -1.71 -7.20 4.17
CA GLY A 35 -1.18 -8.36 4.88
C GLY A 35 -1.30 -8.24 6.41
N MET A 36 -1.03 -7.07 6.97
CA MET A 36 -1.17 -6.81 8.40
C MET A 36 -2.63 -6.88 8.87
N ALA A 37 -3.58 -6.43 8.06
CA ALA A 37 -5.01 -6.61 8.34
C ALA A 37 -5.40 -8.09 8.40
N ASN A 38 -4.83 -8.94 7.53
CA ASN A 38 -5.02 -10.39 7.62
C ASN A 38 -4.41 -10.96 8.91
N ASN A 39 -3.23 -10.49 9.32
CA ASN A 39 -2.62 -10.91 10.58
C ASN A 39 -3.49 -10.51 11.79
N LEU A 40 -4.07 -9.30 11.79
CA LEU A 40 -5.02 -8.86 12.83
C LEU A 40 -6.24 -9.79 12.89
N ASN A 41 -6.80 -10.17 11.74
CA ASN A 41 -7.92 -11.11 11.69
C ASN A 41 -7.56 -12.49 12.26
N GLN A 42 -6.33 -12.95 12.01
CA GLN A 42 -5.83 -14.21 12.58
C GLN A 42 -5.67 -14.11 14.10
N LEU A 43 -5.07 -13.02 14.61
CA LEU A 43 -4.93 -12.79 16.04
C LEU A 43 -6.30 -12.70 16.73
N ALA A 44 -7.29 -12.06 16.11
CA ALA A 44 -8.64 -12.00 16.65
C ALA A 44 -9.29 -13.39 16.74
N HIS A 45 -9.08 -14.24 15.73
CA HIS A 45 -9.56 -15.61 15.73
C HIS A 45 -8.84 -16.46 16.78
N GLU A 46 -7.53 -16.31 16.91
CA GLU A 46 -6.71 -17.01 17.90
C GLU A 46 -7.07 -16.59 19.32
N ALA A 47 -7.28 -15.28 19.57
CA ALA A 47 -7.73 -14.76 20.85
C ALA A 47 -9.07 -15.36 21.30
N HIS A 48 -9.98 -15.58 20.34
CA HIS A 48 -11.26 -16.21 20.59
C HIS A 48 -11.14 -17.70 20.99
N ILE A 49 -10.08 -18.38 20.53
CA ILE A 49 -9.84 -19.81 20.80
C ILE A 49 -9.00 -20.02 22.07
N ALA A 50 -7.85 -19.36 22.16
CA ALA A 50 -6.85 -19.56 23.20
C ALA A 50 -7.03 -18.61 24.40
N GLY A 51 -7.56 -17.41 24.13
CA GLY A 51 -7.70 -16.33 25.11
C GLY A 51 -6.90 -15.09 24.71
N TYR A 52 -7.32 -13.94 25.22
CA TYR A 52 -6.73 -12.65 24.84
C TYR A 52 -5.29 -12.45 25.33
N GLU A 53 -4.92 -13.05 26.48
CA GLU A 53 -3.56 -12.91 27.03
C GLU A 53 -2.50 -13.55 26.12
N ASP A 54 -2.85 -14.64 25.43
CA ASP A 54 -1.93 -15.38 24.57
C ASP A 54 -1.53 -14.60 23.31
N VAL A 55 -2.40 -13.72 22.82
CA VAL A 55 -2.15 -12.93 21.61
C VAL A 55 -1.68 -11.50 21.88
N ALA A 56 -1.78 -11.01 23.12
CA ALA A 56 -1.60 -9.60 23.45
C ALA A 56 -0.22 -9.04 23.06
N ALA A 57 0.83 -9.84 23.21
CA ALA A 57 2.18 -9.43 22.81
C ALA A 57 2.32 -9.31 21.29
N ALA A 58 1.73 -10.25 20.54
CA ALA A 58 1.73 -10.24 19.08
C ALA A 58 0.89 -9.08 18.52
N ASP A 59 -0.26 -8.80 19.14
CA ASP A 59 -1.15 -7.69 18.78
C ASP A 59 -0.46 -6.33 18.98
N ARG A 60 0.23 -6.14 20.11
CA ARG A 60 1.02 -4.92 20.35
C ARG A 60 2.12 -4.73 19.31
N LEU A 61 2.89 -5.78 19.02
CA LEU A 61 3.96 -5.72 18.02
C LEU A 61 3.41 -5.44 16.61
N LEU A 62 2.26 -6.03 16.26
CA LEU A 62 1.62 -5.79 14.98
C LEU A 62 1.12 -4.34 14.87
N SER A 63 0.56 -3.80 15.95
CA SER A 63 0.11 -2.40 16.01
C SER A 63 1.28 -1.42 15.79
N GLU A 64 2.42 -1.64 16.46
CA GLU A 64 3.62 -0.82 16.27
C GLU A 64 4.09 -0.83 14.80
N LYS A 65 4.09 -2.01 14.16
CA LYS A 65 4.47 -2.14 12.75
C LYS A 65 3.47 -1.48 11.80
N ILE A 66 2.18 -1.49 12.12
CA ILE A 66 1.17 -0.78 11.34
C ILE A 66 1.44 0.72 11.40
N ASP A 67 1.73 1.27 12.59
CA ASP A 67 2.07 2.68 12.78
C ASP A 67 3.32 3.08 11.97
N GLU A 68 4.37 2.24 11.97
CA GLU A 68 5.57 2.47 11.15
C GLU A 68 5.24 2.56 9.65
N VAL A 69 4.42 1.65 9.14
CA VAL A 69 4.04 1.64 7.72
C VAL A 69 3.16 2.83 7.37
N LEU A 70 2.24 3.23 8.25
CA LEU A 70 1.40 4.42 8.08
C LEU A 70 2.22 5.71 8.08
N ASN A 71 3.20 5.83 8.99
CA ASN A 71 4.12 6.95 9.03
C ASN A 71 4.92 7.04 7.73
N LYS A 72 5.50 5.93 7.26
CA LYS A 72 6.19 5.89 5.96
C LYS A 72 5.27 6.29 4.81
N LEU A 73 4.03 5.80 4.79
CA LEU A 73 3.07 6.17 3.74
C LEU A 73 2.74 7.68 3.78
N SER A 74 2.72 8.28 4.96
CA SER A 74 2.47 9.72 5.13
C SER A 74 3.61 10.59 4.59
N GLU A 75 4.85 10.10 4.63
CA GLU A 75 6.05 10.76 4.10
C GLU A 75 6.13 10.67 2.57
N LEU A 76 5.47 9.68 1.96
CA LEU A 76 5.43 9.47 0.51
C LEU A 76 4.36 10.31 -0.23
N ARG A 77 3.51 11.01 0.52
CA ARG A 77 2.40 11.81 -0.01
C ARG A 77 2.81 13.24 -0.35
#